data_AF-A0A2H6J9J2-F1
#
_entry.id   AF-A0A2H6J9J2-F1
#
_cell.length_a   1.000
_cell.length_b   1.000
_cell.length_c   1.000
_cell.angle_alpha   90.00
_cell.angle_beta   90.00
_cell.angle_gamma   90.00
#
_symmetry.space_group_name_H-M   'P 1'
#
loop_
_entity.id
_entity.type
_entity.pdbx_description
1 polymer ?
#
loop_
_entity_poly.entity_id
_entity_poly.type
_entity_poly.pdbx_seq_one_letter_code
_entity_poly.pdbx_strand_id
1 'polypeptide(L)' 'MKLLLDAHLLLWAAGLPSRLSADAPASIDAPENEPFSSAAGLWEIVIKRGPDHSL' A
#
# COMPACT_ATOMS: atom_id res chain seq x y z
N MET A 1 12.96 5.60 9.67
CA MET A 1 13.46 6.21 8.42
C MET A 1 12.28 6.45 7.48
N LYS A 2 12.43 7.28 6.44
CA LYS A 2 11.35 7.47 5.45
C LYS A 2 11.29 6.26 4.52
N LEU A 3 10.13 5.62 4.42
CA LEU A 3 9.95 4.37 3.71
C LEU A 3 8.94 4.59 2.59
N LEU A 4 9.39 4.65 1.33
CA LEU A 4 8.50 4.85 0.21
C LEU A 4 7.90 3.51 -0.22
N LEU A 5 6.58 3.37 -0.05
CA LEU A 5 5.85 2.18 -0.46
C LEU A 5 5.50 2.25 -1.95
N ASP A 6 5.76 1.15 -2.65
CA ASP A 6 5.21 0.91 -3.98
C ASP A 6 3.69 0.74 -3.92
N ALA A 7 2.98 1.08 -4.99
CA ALA A 7 1.53 0.93 -5.09
C ALA A 7 1.06 -0.50 -4.80
N HIS A 8 1.84 -1.52 -5.20
CA HIS A 8 1.50 -2.92 -4.90
C HIS A 8 1.63 -3.27 -3.42
N LEU A 9 2.67 -2.75 -2.75
CA LEU A 9 2.85 -2.96 -1.31
C LEU A 9 1.72 -2.29 -0.52
N LEU A 10 1.29 -1.10 -0.95
CA LEU A 10 0.16 -0.40 -0.35
C LEU A 10 -1.15 -1.21 -0.52
N LEU A 11 -1.39 -1.76 -1.71
CA LEU A 11 -2.56 -2.61 -1.96
C LEU A 11 -2.56 -3.89 -1.14
N TRP A 12 -1.41 -4.55 -1.00
CA TRP A 12 -1.29 -5.75 -0.16
C TRP A 12 -1.46 -5.42 1.31
N ALA A 13 -0.81 -4.37 1.82
CA ALA A 13 -1.00 -3.93 3.20
C ALA A 13 -2.47 -3.61 3.52
N ALA A 14 -3.20 -2.98 2.59
CA ALA A 14 -4.58 -2.54 2.81
C ALA A 14 -5.65 -3.65 2.70
N GLY A 15 -5.37 -4.80 2.06
CA GLY A 15 -6.41 -5.81 1.81
C GLY A 15 -5.96 -7.26 1.71
N LEU A 16 -4.67 -7.53 1.50
CA LEU A 16 -4.10 -8.87 1.41
C LEU A 16 -2.72 -8.94 2.10
N PRO A 17 -2.64 -8.65 3.41
CA PRO A 17 -1.36 -8.53 4.11
C PRO A 17 -0.55 -9.84 4.14
N SER A 18 -1.21 -10.99 3.95
CA SER A 18 -0.56 -12.30 3.79
C SER A 18 0.32 -12.42 2.54
N ARG A 19 0.20 -11.50 1.56
CA ARG A 19 1.07 -11.44 0.38
C ARG A 19 2.35 -10.64 0.62
N LEU A 20 2.47 -9.96 1.75
CA LEU A 20 3.70 -9.27 2.14
C LEU A 20 4.77 -10.30 2.56
N SER A 21 6.04 -9.97 2.32
CA SER A 21 7.15 -10.72 2.92
C SER A 21 7.06 -10.65 4.45
N ALA A 22 7.58 -11.66 5.15
CA ALA A 22 7.49 -11.76 6.61
C ALA A 22 7.98 -10.51 7.36
N ASP A 23 8.99 -9.82 6.83
CA ASP A 23 9.61 -8.65 7.46
C ASP A 23 8.96 -7.31 7.07
N ALA A 24 8.12 -7.30 6.03
CA ALA A 24 7.55 -6.07 5.50
C ALA A 24 6.53 -5.42 6.46
N PRO A 25 5.59 -6.16 7.10
CA PRO A 25 4.71 -5.59 8.11
C PRO A 25 5.49 -4.98 9.28
N ALA A 26 6.49 -5.71 9.79
CA ALA A 26 7.34 -5.23 10.88
C ALA A 26 8.06 -3.92 10.53
N SER A 27 8.50 -3.77 9.28
CA SER A 27 9.15 -2.55 8.80
C SER A 27 8.19 -1.39 8.57
N ILE A 28 6.96 -1.67 8.11
CA ILE A 28 5.92 -0.67 7.86
C ILE A 28 5.37 -0.12 9.17
N ASP A 29 5.16 -0.99 10.16
CA ASP A 29 4.55 -0.64 11.46
C ASP A 29 5.58 -0.18 12.50
N ALA A 30 6.88 -0.27 12.19
CA ALA A 30 7.94 0.17 13.08
C ALA A 30 7.81 1.69 13.37
N PRO A 31 7.76 2.11 14.65
CA PRO A 31 7.58 3.52 15.02
C PRO A 31 8.75 4.42 14.58
N GLU A 32 9.93 3.83 14.38
CA GLU A 32 11.06 4.53 13.80
C GLU A 32 10.86 4.85 12.31
N ASN A 33 9.96 4.15 11.61
CA ASN A 33 9.69 4.31 10.19
C ASN A 33 8.47 5.18 9.92
N GLU A 34 8.57 5.98 8.87
CA GLU A 34 7.51 6.84 8.40
C GLU A 34 7.17 6.40 6.97
N PRO A 35 6.11 5.58 6.78
CA PRO A 35 5.71 5.10 5.48
C PRO A 35 5.08 6.22 4.66
N PHE A 36 5.62 6.43 3.46
CA PHE A 36 5.10 7.37 2.47
C PHE A 36 4.58 6.62 1.25
N SER A 37 3.64 7.22 0.54
CA SER A 37 3.19 6.74 -0.78
C SER A 37 3.09 7.92 -1.74
N SER A 38 3.35 7.65 -3.01
CA SER A 38 3.21 8.66 -4.06
C SER A 38 1.74 8.98 -4.33
N ALA A 39 1.41 10.27 -4.46
CA ALA A 39 0.08 10.71 -4.90
C ALA A 39 -0.28 10.16 -6.28
N ALA A 40 0.69 9.99 -7.19
CA ALA A 40 0.47 9.40 -8.50
C ALA A 40 0.10 7.90 -8.40
N GLY A 41 0.73 7.16 -7.50
CA GLY A 41 0.40 5.75 -7.26
C GLY A 41 -1.01 5.58 -6.67
N LEU A 42 -1.41 6.48 -5.76
CA LEU A 42 -2.78 6.52 -5.25
C LEU A 42 -3.80 6.80 -6.37
N TRP A 43 -3.52 7.80 -7.22
CA TRP A 43 -4.38 8.11 -8.36
C TRP A 43 -4.52 6.91 -9.31
N GLU A 44 -3.42 6.23 -9.61
CA GLU A 44 -3.42 5.02 -10.45
C GLU A 44 -4.27 3.89 -9.87
N ILE A 45 -4.20 3.67 -8.55
CA ILE A 45 -5.04 2.67 -7.86
C ILE A 45 -6.52 3.02 -8.01
N VAL A 46 -6.89 4.28 -7.81
CA VAL A 46 -8.29 4.74 -7.87
C VAL A 46 -8.87 4.56 -9.27
N ILE A 47 -8.14 4.96 -10.31
CA ILE A 47 -8.63 4.83 -11.69
C ILE A 47 -8.68 3.37 -12.16
N LYS A 48 -7.73 2.52 -11.74
CA LYS A 48 -7.71 1.09 -12.10
C LYS A 48 -8.79 0.27 -11.39
N ARG A 49 -9.23 0.66 -10.19
CA ARG A 49 -10.34 -0.02 -9.50
C ARG A 49 -11.66 0.09 -10.25
N GLY A 50 -11.85 1.15 -11.05
CA GLY A 50 -13.11 1.43 -11.74
C GLY A 50 -14.26 1.72 -10.75
N PRO A 51 -15.38 2.30 -11.22
CA PRO A 51 -16.59 2.37 -10.42
C PRO A 51 -17.10 0.94 -10.16
N ASP A 52 -17.49 0.67 -8.93
CA ASP A 52 -18.20 -0.56 -8.59
C ASP A 52 -19.55 -0.55 -9.32
N HIS A 53 -19.72 -1.47 -10.27
CA HIS A 53 -20.93 -1.59 -11.08
C HIS A 53 -21.98 -2.52 -10.43
N SER A 54 -21.88 -2.78 -9.11
CA SER A 54 -22.91 -3.53 -8.38
C SER A 54 -24.03 -2.61 -7.88
N LEU A 55 -24.99 -2.34 -8.77
CA LEU A 55 -26.36 -1.89 -8.48
C LEU A 55 -27.36 -2.85 -9.13
#